data_AF-A0AAV9TVV8-F1
#
_entry.id   AF-A0AAV9TVV8-F1
#
_cell.length_a   1.000
_cell.length_b   1.000
_cell.length_c   1.000
_cell.angle_alpha   90.00
_cell.angle_beta   90.00
_cell.angle_gamma   90.00
#
_symmetry.space_group_name_H-M   'P 1'
#
loop_
_entity.id
_entity.type
_entity.pdbx_description
1 polymer ?
#
loop_
_entity_poly.entity_id
_entity_poly.type
_entity_poly.pdbx_seq_one_letter_code
_entity_poly.pdbx_strand_id
1 'polypeptide(L)'
;MVVKAVLASASYNRIIVCAEQNTALERIFEFVMDVLDATTTKVLYLQGRKLERSKNSRLRDLDIIFATLDMIQRELESTMFPANFVLLDEAASTSELDTLIPITKFNKTLARLVLVGDPLQLQPFSPATDPITRCSLFLHCQISGWPIARLIDNYRMHTKAAAPIRNIFYNSDSMMFWGLMRHSNTNTFYFQSTDSAKLMA
;
A
#
# COMPACT_ATOMS: atom_id res chain seq x y z
N MET A 1 -8.09 1.49 10.77
CA MET A 1 -7.24 2.53 11.39
C MET A 1 -7.18 3.67 10.40
N VAL A 2 -7.81 4.80 10.72
CA VAL A 2 -7.80 6.00 9.86
C VAL A 2 -6.43 6.61 9.99
N VAL A 3 -5.48 6.03 9.26
CA VAL A 3 -4.30 6.80 8.87
C VAL A 3 -4.89 7.89 7.99
N LYS A 4 -4.92 9.12 8.51
CA LYS A 4 -4.98 10.32 7.68
C LYS A 4 -3.73 10.30 6.79
N ALA A 5 -3.77 9.49 5.73
CA ALA A 5 -2.85 9.51 4.60
C ALA A 5 -3.10 10.75 3.71
N VAL A 6 -3.93 11.68 4.18
CA VAL A 6 -4.22 12.98 3.56
C VAL A 6 -3.00 13.92 3.59
N LEU A 7 -1.90 13.52 4.25
CA LEU A 7 -0.62 14.23 4.22
C LEU A 7 0.52 13.40 3.61
N ALA A 8 0.20 12.47 2.70
CA ALA A 8 1.20 11.86 1.83
C ALA A 8 1.66 12.88 0.77
N SER A 9 2.43 13.89 1.20
CA SER A 9 3.14 14.91 0.41
C SER A 9 2.33 15.63 -0.67
N ALA A 10 2.27 16.97 -0.60
CA ALA A 10 1.82 17.81 -1.71
C ALA A 10 2.57 17.57 -3.05
N SER A 11 3.64 16.75 -3.03
CA SER A 11 4.41 16.33 -4.20
C SER A 11 3.82 15.17 -5.01
N TYR A 12 2.87 14.39 -4.49
CA TYR A 12 2.27 13.26 -5.22
C TYR A 12 0.81 13.55 -5.56
N ASN A 13 0.52 13.60 -6.86
CA ASN A 13 -0.79 13.95 -7.40
C ASN A 13 -1.33 12.91 -8.38
N ARG A 14 -0.58 11.82 -8.63
CA ARG A 14 -0.97 10.73 -9.53
C ARG A 14 -0.71 9.40 -8.85
N ILE A 15 -1.69 8.98 -8.08
CA ILE A 15 -1.59 7.84 -7.16
C ILE A 15 -2.29 6.63 -7.77
N ILE A 16 -1.63 5.48 -7.75
CA ILE A 16 -2.27 4.18 -7.95
C ILE A 16 -2.29 3.45 -6.62
N VAL A 17 -3.48 3.05 -6.19
CA VAL A 17 -3.68 2.09 -5.11
C VAL A 17 -4.03 0.76 -5.74
N CYS A 18 -3.26 -0.27 -5.43
CA CYS A 18 -3.45 -1.60 -5.98
C CYS A 18 -3.35 -2.69 -4.93
N ALA A 19 -3.95 -3.82 -5.28
CA ALA A 19 -3.88 -5.08 -4.57
C ALA A 19 -3.96 -6.19 -5.60
N GLU A 20 -3.59 -7.40 -5.21
CA GLU A 20 -3.75 -8.58 -6.06
C GLU A 20 -5.22 -8.98 -6.20
N GLN A 21 -5.98 -8.93 -5.10
CA GLN A 21 -7.38 -9.33 -5.06
C GLN A 21 -8.33 -8.13 -5.07
N ASN A 22 -9.47 -8.29 -5.77
CA ASN A 22 -10.54 -7.27 -5.79
C ASN A 22 -11.07 -7.00 -4.38
N THR A 23 -11.23 -8.02 -3.54
CA THR A 23 -11.74 -7.90 -2.16
C THR A 23 -10.85 -7.02 -1.28
N ALA A 24 -9.53 -7.14 -1.39
CA ALA A 24 -8.59 -6.27 -0.69
C ALA A 24 -8.72 -4.83 -1.19
N LEU A 25 -8.77 -4.66 -2.51
CA LEU A 25 -8.91 -3.35 -3.14
C LEU A 25 -10.22 -2.64 -2.77
N GLU A 26 -11.35 -3.35 -2.77
CA GLU A 26 -12.67 -2.84 -2.38
C GLU A 26 -12.67 -2.33 -0.94
N ARG A 27 -12.06 -3.09 -0.01
CA ARG A 27 -11.94 -2.68 1.40
C ARG A 27 -11.14 -1.39 1.56
N ILE A 28 -10.04 -1.24 0.82
CA ILE A 28 -9.24 0.00 0.86
C ILE A 28 -10.06 1.14 0.24
N PHE A 29 -10.73 0.89 -0.88
CA PHE A 29 -11.55 1.88 -1.55
C PHE A 29 -12.65 2.42 -0.64
N GLU A 30 -13.47 1.55 -0.04
CA GLU A 30 -14.50 1.94 0.92
C GLU A 30 -13.94 2.82 2.03
N PHE A 31 -12.84 2.38 2.63
CA PHE A 31 -12.20 3.09 3.73
C PHE A 31 -11.63 4.46 3.32
N VAL A 32 -11.05 4.55 2.13
CA VAL A 32 -10.47 5.79 1.62
C VAL A 32 -11.56 6.77 1.22
N MET A 33 -12.67 6.30 0.63
CA MET A 33 -13.80 7.15 0.27
C MET A 33 -14.48 7.79 1.48
N ASP A 34 -14.46 7.15 2.65
CA ASP A 34 -14.95 7.74 3.91
C ASP A 34 -14.07 8.91 4.41
N VAL A 35 -12.82 8.99 3.97
CA VAL A 35 -11.81 9.95 4.46
C VAL A 35 -11.48 11.02 3.43
N LEU A 36 -11.63 10.72 2.14
CA LEU A 36 -11.35 11.66 1.07
C LEU A 36 -12.43 12.73 0.94
N ASP A 37 -11.98 13.95 0.67
CA ASP A 37 -12.88 15.01 0.24
C ASP A 37 -13.25 14.81 -1.24
N ALA A 38 -14.45 14.25 -1.46
CA ALA A 38 -14.98 13.97 -2.78
C ALA A 38 -15.18 15.23 -3.65
N THR A 39 -15.11 16.44 -3.08
CA THR A 39 -15.26 17.69 -3.84
C THR A 39 -13.99 18.09 -4.59
N THR A 40 -12.81 17.68 -4.09
CA THR A 40 -11.52 18.09 -4.65
C THR A 40 -10.77 16.99 -5.36
N THR A 41 -10.96 15.73 -4.95
CA THR A 41 -10.14 14.62 -5.43
C THR A 41 -10.91 13.77 -6.44
N LYS A 42 -10.35 13.64 -7.64
CA LYS A 42 -10.94 12.84 -8.72
C LYS A 42 -10.42 11.41 -8.63
N VAL A 43 -11.29 10.51 -8.20
CA VAL A 43 -10.99 9.09 -7.99
C VAL A 43 -11.65 8.22 -9.04
N LEU A 44 -10.95 7.19 -9.52
CA LEU A 44 -11.53 6.13 -10.34
C LEU A 44 -11.26 4.75 -9.73
N TYR A 45 -12.31 3.94 -9.65
CA TYR A 45 -12.22 2.53 -9.32
C TYR A 45 -12.36 1.69 -10.59
N LEU A 46 -11.29 0.97 -10.98
CA LEU A 46 -11.27 0.13 -12.18
C LEU A 46 -11.64 -1.31 -11.81
N GLN A 47 -12.90 -1.65 -12.05
CA GLN A 47 -13.38 -3.04 -12.05
C GLN A 47 -13.23 -3.66 -13.43
N GLY A 48 -13.06 -4.99 -13.48
CA GLY A 48 -12.71 -5.90 -14.59
C GLY A 48 -13.45 -5.80 -15.94
N ARG A 49 -14.10 -4.68 -16.26
CA ARG A 49 -14.59 -4.32 -17.58
C ARG A 49 -13.50 -3.53 -18.33
N LYS A 50 -13.33 -3.86 -19.60
CA LYS A 50 -12.41 -3.18 -20.52
C LYS A 50 -12.69 -1.67 -20.52
N LEU A 51 -11.65 -0.86 -20.44
CA LEU A 51 -11.79 0.58 -20.55
C LEU A 51 -12.05 0.92 -22.02
N GLU A 52 -13.19 1.56 -22.29
CA GLU A 52 -13.48 2.02 -23.64
C GLU A 52 -12.48 3.11 -24.06
N ARG A 53 -11.96 3.02 -25.29
CA ARG A 53 -10.95 3.96 -25.82
C ARG A 53 -11.37 5.44 -25.70
N SER A 54 -12.67 5.73 -25.75
CA SER A 54 -13.23 7.08 -25.58
C SER A 54 -13.07 7.65 -24.16
N LYS A 55 -12.75 6.82 -23.15
CA LYS A 55 -12.54 7.23 -21.75
C LYS A 55 -11.09 7.59 -21.44
N ASN A 56 -10.16 7.44 -22.38
CA ASN A 56 -8.73 7.73 -22.19
C ASN A 56 -8.45 9.19 -21.83
N SER A 57 -9.26 10.14 -22.33
CA SER A 57 -9.14 11.55 -21.97
C SER A 57 -9.47 11.79 -20.49
N ARG A 58 -10.41 11.02 -19.92
CA ARG A 58 -10.83 11.16 -18.52
C ARG A 58 -9.74 10.70 -17.54
N LEU A 59 -8.91 9.74 -17.92
CA LEU A 59 -7.82 9.26 -17.06
C LEU A 59 -6.80 10.36 -16.75
N ARG A 60 -6.57 11.28 -17.70
CA ARG A 60 -5.63 12.40 -17.53
C ARG A 60 -6.08 13.41 -16.49
N ASP A 61 -7.35 13.42 -16.10
CA ASP A 61 -7.85 14.37 -15.11
C ASP A 61 -7.95 13.78 -13.71
N LEU A 62 -7.65 12.48 -13.53
CA LEU A 62 -7.76 11.78 -12.25
C LEU A 62 -6.56 12.02 -11.34
N ASP A 63 -6.79 12.02 -10.04
CA ASP A 63 -5.72 12.10 -9.04
C ASP A 63 -5.36 10.70 -8.51
N ILE A 64 -6.37 9.84 -8.33
CA ILE A 64 -6.21 8.52 -7.72
C ILE A 64 -6.92 7.45 -8.56
N ILE A 65 -6.22 6.35 -8.85
CA ILE A 65 -6.79 5.16 -9.47
C ILE A 65 -6.66 3.97 -8.52
N PHE A 66 -7.77 3.28 -8.30
CA PHE A 66 -7.81 1.98 -7.64
C PHE A 66 -7.93 0.90 -8.71
N ALA A 67 -6.99 -0.02 -8.76
CA ALA A 67 -6.98 -1.09 -9.75
C ALA A 67 -6.24 -2.33 -9.22
N THR A 68 -6.66 -3.53 -9.64
CA THR A 68 -5.85 -4.72 -9.42
C THR A 68 -4.62 -4.73 -10.33
N LEU A 69 -3.62 -5.55 -9.99
CA LEU A 69 -2.40 -5.70 -10.80
C LEU A 69 -2.72 -6.13 -12.25
N ASP A 70 -3.68 -7.04 -12.46
CA ASP A 70 -4.16 -7.42 -13.80
C ASP A 70 -4.76 -6.23 -14.58
N MET A 71 -5.57 -5.40 -13.91
CA MET A 71 -6.15 -4.21 -14.54
C MET A 71 -5.08 -3.19 -14.92
N ILE A 72 -4.07 -3.00 -14.06
CA ILE A 72 -2.92 -2.15 -14.38
C ILE A 72 -2.19 -2.68 -15.62
N GLN A 73 -1.96 -4.00 -15.67
CA GLN A 73 -1.29 -4.63 -16.80
C GLN A 73 -2.06 -4.44 -18.12
N ARG A 74 -3.38 -4.57 -18.09
CA ARG A 74 -4.21 -4.61 -19.31
C ARG A 74 -4.70 -3.25 -19.78
N GLU A 75 -5.09 -2.38 -18.87
CA GLU A 75 -5.90 -1.20 -19.19
C GLU A 75 -5.19 0.13 -18.93
N LEU A 76 -4.13 0.15 -18.10
CA LEU A 76 -3.42 1.38 -17.76
C LEU A 76 -2.08 1.50 -18.47
N GLU A 77 -1.83 2.69 -19.02
CA GLU A 77 -0.57 3.07 -19.64
C GLU A 77 -0.06 4.37 -19.03
N SER A 78 1.26 4.50 -18.88
CA SER A 78 1.89 5.71 -18.31
C SER A 78 1.59 6.98 -19.11
N THR A 79 1.28 6.86 -20.40
CA THR A 79 0.86 7.99 -21.26
C THR A 79 -0.56 8.47 -21.00
N MET A 80 -1.41 7.62 -20.39
CA MET A 80 -2.79 7.94 -20.03
C MET A 80 -2.85 8.46 -18.59
N PHE A 81 -2.10 7.81 -17.69
CA PHE A 81 -2.00 8.18 -16.29
C PHE A 81 -0.54 8.05 -15.83
N PRO A 82 0.22 9.17 -15.76
CA PRO A 82 1.63 9.14 -15.38
C PRO A 82 1.77 9.01 -13.86
N ALA A 83 1.51 7.82 -13.33
CA ALA A 83 1.59 7.56 -11.89
C ALA A 83 2.98 7.89 -11.35
N ASN A 84 3.02 8.71 -10.30
CA ASN A 84 4.25 9.05 -9.58
C ASN A 84 4.33 8.40 -8.20
N PHE A 85 3.21 7.84 -7.73
CA PHE A 85 3.13 7.07 -6.50
C PHE A 85 2.30 5.80 -6.70
N VAL A 86 2.83 4.66 -6.27
CA VAL A 86 2.12 3.37 -6.25
C VAL A 86 2.13 2.84 -4.83
N LEU A 87 0.95 2.46 -4.34
CA LEU A 87 0.75 1.72 -3.10
C LEU A 87 0.20 0.34 -3.44
N LEU A 88 0.93 -0.71 -3.07
CA LEU A 88 0.50 -2.09 -3.20
C LEU A 88 0.18 -2.66 -1.82
N ASP A 89 -1.09 -2.98 -1.59
CA ASP A 89 -1.52 -3.74 -0.41
C ASP A 89 -1.38 -5.25 -0.64
N GLU A 90 -1.30 -6.01 0.45
CA GLU A 90 -1.05 -7.46 0.46
C GLU A 90 0.24 -7.87 -0.27
N ALA A 91 1.23 -6.97 -0.37
CA ALA A 91 2.46 -7.15 -1.11
C ALA A 91 3.33 -8.32 -0.63
N ALA A 92 3.15 -8.77 0.62
CA ALA A 92 3.85 -9.94 1.16
C ALA A 92 3.34 -11.26 0.57
N SER A 93 2.05 -11.32 0.21
CA SER A 93 1.42 -12.47 -0.45
C SER A 93 1.38 -12.36 -1.97
N THR A 94 1.86 -11.25 -2.54
CA THR A 94 1.94 -11.04 -3.99
C THR A 94 3.28 -11.47 -4.55
N SER A 95 3.26 -12.18 -5.69
CA SER A 95 4.48 -12.65 -6.34
C SER A 95 5.40 -11.47 -6.72
N GLU A 96 6.71 -11.72 -6.72
CA GLU A 96 7.68 -10.70 -7.16
C GLU A 96 7.39 -10.24 -8.59
N LEU A 97 7.00 -11.15 -9.50
CA LEU A 97 6.65 -10.83 -10.88
C LEU A 97 5.45 -9.88 -10.97
N ASP A 98 4.40 -10.14 -10.20
CA ASP A 98 3.20 -9.30 -10.23
C ASP A 98 3.47 -7.91 -9.62
N THR A 99 4.31 -7.85 -8.59
CA THR A 99 4.75 -6.58 -8.00
C THR A 99 5.54 -5.72 -9.00
N LEU A 100 6.25 -6.34 -9.96
CA LEU A 100 6.98 -5.63 -11.02
C LEU A 100 6.07 -5.00 -12.08
N ILE A 101 4.80 -5.40 -12.20
CA ILE A 101 3.86 -4.85 -13.20
C ILE A 101 3.78 -3.32 -13.13
N PRO A 102 3.40 -2.70 -11.99
CA PRO A 102 3.34 -1.23 -11.90
C PRO A 102 4.72 -0.58 -12.03
N ILE A 103 5.79 -1.22 -11.51
CA ILE A 103 7.15 -0.68 -11.57
C ILE A 103 7.60 -0.53 -13.03
N THR A 104 7.41 -1.57 -13.82
CA THR A 104 7.80 -1.58 -15.24
C THR A 104 6.93 -0.66 -16.09
N LYS A 105 5.60 -0.63 -15.85
CA LYS A 105 4.68 0.24 -16.58
C LYS A 105 4.90 1.73 -16.35
N PHE A 106 5.26 2.11 -15.13
CA PHE A 106 5.42 3.51 -14.75
C PHE A 106 6.86 3.91 -14.47
N ASN A 107 7.85 3.13 -14.90
CA ASN A 107 9.28 3.34 -14.59
C ASN A 107 9.83 4.76 -14.85
N LYS A 108 9.28 5.49 -15.84
CA LYS A 108 9.69 6.86 -16.17
C LYS A 108 9.10 7.93 -15.26
N THR A 109 7.96 7.65 -14.62
CA THR A 109 7.18 8.63 -13.84
C THR A 109 7.12 8.29 -12.36
N LEU A 110 7.30 7.01 -12.02
CA LEU A 110 7.21 6.50 -10.67
C LEU A 110 8.36 7.05 -9.81
N ALA A 111 8.00 7.87 -8.82
CA ALA A 111 8.93 8.45 -7.87
C ALA A 111 8.89 7.77 -6.51
N ARG A 112 7.80 7.06 -6.19
CA ARG A 112 7.66 6.34 -4.92
C ARG A 112 6.81 5.07 -5.08
N LEU A 113 7.30 3.99 -4.51
CA LEU A 113 6.60 2.72 -4.35
C LEU A 113 6.49 2.42 -2.86
N VAL A 114 5.30 2.06 -2.39
CA VAL A 114 5.06 1.58 -1.03
C VAL A 114 4.45 0.19 -1.11
N LEU A 115 5.13 -0.77 -0.51
CA LEU A 115 4.68 -2.15 -0.38
C LEU A 115 4.15 -2.33 1.05
N VAL A 116 2.88 -2.72 1.18
CA VAL A 116 2.23 -2.98 2.47
C VAL A 116 1.92 -4.46 2.54
N GLY A 117 2.34 -5.11 3.62
CA GLY A 117 2.13 -6.54 3.79
C GLY A 117 2.70 -7.05 5.10
N ASP A 118 2.41 -8.32 5.39
CA ASP A 118 2.91 -9.03 6.56
C ASP A 118 3.73 -10.24 6.11
N PRO A 119 5.06 -10.23 6.27
CA PRO A 119 5.95 -11.30 5.81
C PRO A 119 5.78 -12.61 6.58
N LEU A 120 5.09 -12.59 7.73
CA LEU A 120 4.85 -13.78 8.56
C LEU A 120 3.49 -14.42 8.27
N GLN A 121 2.71 -13.86 7.34
CA GLN A 121 1.48 -14.45 6.81
C GLN A 121 1.77 -15.35 5.60
N LEU A 122 0.72 -15.72 4.86
CA LEU A 122 0.81 -16.60 3.70
C LEU A 122 1.69 -15.97 2.60
N GLN A 123 2.60 -16.78 2.07
CA GLN A 123 3.44 -16.42 0.93
C GLN A 123 2.65 -16.49 -0.39
N PRO A 124 3.18 -15.90 -1.48
CA PRO A 124 2.61 -16.05 -2.81
C PRO A 124 2.39 -17.51 -3.20
N PHE A 125 1.17 -17.81 -3.65
CA PHE A 125 0.85 -19.16 -4.12
C PHE A 125 1.40 -19.36 -5.53
N SER A 126 2.15 -20.44 -5.73
CA SER A 126 2.58 -20.88 -7.05
C SER A 126 2.45 -22.39 -7.19
N PRO A 127 1.82 -22.89 -8.27
CA PRO A 127 1.80 -24.33 -8.57
C PRO A 127 3.18 -24.86 -8.96
N ALA A 128 4.11 -23.96 -9.34
CA ALA A 128 5.49 -24.34 -9.57
C ALA A 128 6.20 -24.64 -8.25
N THR A 129 7.20 -25.53 -8.32
CA THR A 129 8.06 -25.89 -7.19
C THR A 129 9.22 -24.90 -7.01
N ASP A 130 9.40 -23.95 -7.94
CA ASP A 130 10.48 -22.98 -7.91
C ASP A 130 10.30 -21.98 -6.75
N PRO A 131 11.28 -21.88 -5.82
CA PRO A 131 11.26 -20.92 -4.72
C PRO A 131 11.07 -19.46 -5.18
N ILE A 132 11.58 -19.09 -6.35
CA ILE A 132 11.50 -17.73 -6.89
C ILE A 132 10.02 -17.34 -7.10
N THR A 133 9.21 -18.29 -7.58
CA THR A 133 7.78 -18.06 -7.81
C THR A 133 6.95 -17.95 -6.53
N ARG A 134 7.55 -18.27 -5.37
CA ARG A 134 6.94 -18.18 -4.05
C ARG A 134 7.55 -17.07 -3.20
N CYS A 135 8.43 -16.26 -3.79
CA CYS A 135 9.01 -15.10 -3.14
C CYS A 135 8.24 -13.84 -3.53
N SER A 136 7.97 -12.97 -2.56
CA SER A 136 7.45 -11.64 -2.81
C SER A 136 8.59 -10.62 -2.85
N LEU A 137 8.42 -9.57 -3.65
CA LEU A 137 9.37 -8.45 -3.65
C LEU A 137 9.45 -7.81 -2.25
N PHE A 138 8.34 -7.80 -1.51
CA PHE A 138 8.29 -7.34 -0.12
C PHE A 138 9.32 -8.08 0.75
N LEU A 139 9.29 -9.41 0.73
CA LEU A 139 10.21 -10.24 1.51
C LEU A 139 11.66 -10.07 1.03
N HIS A 140 11.87 -9.97 -0.28
CA HIS A 140 13.19 -9.75 -0.87
C HIS A 140 13.79 -8.41 -0.40
N CYS A 141 13.02 -7.32 -0.44
CA CYS A 141 13.43 -6.01 0.09
C CYS A 141 13.76 -6.08 1.59
N GLN A 142 12.96 -6.80 2.38
CA GLN A 142 13.20 -6.96 3.80
C GLN A 142 14.51 -7.71 4.08
N ILE A 143 14.77 -8.82 3.40
CA ILE A 143 16.02 -9.60 3.53
C ILE A 143 17.22 -8.74 3.10
N SER A 144 17.02 -7.88 2.11
CA SER A 144 18.05 -6.97 1.59
C SER A 144 18.28 -5.74 2.47
N GLY A 145 17.63 -5.63 3.62
CA GLY A 145 17.83 -4.54 4.59
C GLY A 145 17.25 -3.19 4.15
N TRP A 146 16.24 -3.19 3.27
CA TRP A 146 15.52 -1.96 2.92
C TRP A 146 14.81 -1.38 4.14
N PRO A 147 14.55 -0.07 4.19
CA PRO A 147 13.83 0.53 5.29
C PRO A 147 12.40 -0.03 5.44
N ILE A 148 12.06 -0.49 6.65
CA ILE A 148 10.74 -1.05 6.97
C ILE A 148 10.11 -0.22 8.08
N ALA A 149 8.91 0.29 7.82
CA ALA A 149 8.03 0.80 8.86
C ALA A 149 7.16 -0.35 9.38
N ARG A 150 7.32 -0.72 10.66
CA ARG A 150 6.51 -1.76 11.30
C ARG A 150 5.30 -1.15 12.00
N LEU A 151 4.11 -1.69 11.72
CA LEU A 151 2.90 -1.41 12.49
C LEU A 151 2.82 -2.43 13.64
N ILE A 152 2.99 -1.96 14.86
CA ILE A 152 3.11 -2.82 16.07
C ILE A 152 1.79 -2.98 16.81
N ASP A 153 0.89 -1.99 16.72
CA ASP A 153 -0.39 -2.05 17.43
C ASP A 153 -1.41 -2.91 16.69
N ASN A 154 -1.93 -3.92 17.40
CA ASN A 154 -3.01 -4.76 16.91
C ASN A 154 -4.34 -4.36 17.55
N TYR A 155 -5.32 -4.07 16.70
CA TYR A 155 -6.65 -3.59 17.11
C TYR A 155 -7.74 -4.66 17.02
N ARG A 156 -7.42 -5.88 16.55
CA ARG A 156 -8.44 -6.91 16.27
C ARG A 156 -8.58 -7.97 17.36
N MET A 157 -7.50 -8.30 18.07
CA MET A 157 -7.48 -9.42 19.02
C MET A 157 -7.40 -8.94 20.46
N HIS A 158 -8.12 -9.62 21.35
CA HIS A 158 -7.97 -9.43 22.79
C HIS A 158 -6.50 -9.70 23.21
N THR A 159 -5.98 -8.92 24.17
CA THR A 159 -4.57 -8.92 24.58
C THR A 159 -4.03 -10.32 24.91
N LYS A 160 -4.82 -11.12 25.64
CA LYS A 160 -4.47 -12.51 25.97
C LYS A 160 -4.32 -13.44 24.75
N ALA A 161 -5.06 -13.18 23.67
CA ALA A 161 -4.94 -13.93 22.42
C ALA A 161 -3.82 -13.40 21.51
N ALA A 162 -3.55 -12.10 21.56
CA ALA A 162 -2.43 -11.49 20.82
C ALA A 162 -1.06 -11.86 21.41
N ALA A 163 -0.97 -12.01 22.74
CA ALA A 163 0.26 -12.30 23.46
C ALA A 163 1.06 -13.51 22.90
N PRO A 164 0.48 -14.71 22.69
CA PRO A 164 1.23 -15.84 22.15
C PRO A 164 1.72 -15.57 20.72
N ILE A 165 0.89 -15.00 19.84
CA ILE A 165 1.26 -14.69 18.44
C ILE A 165 2.43 -13.69 18.42
N ARG A 166 2.34 -12.63 19.22
CA ARG A 166 3.41 -11.63 19.37
C ARG A 166 4.73 -12.28 19.78
N ASN A 167 4.68 -13.11 20.80
CA ASN A 167 5.88 -13.67 21.42
C ASN A 167 6.54 -14.73 20.52
N ILE A 168 5.78 -15.47 19.72
CA ILE A 168 6.30 -16.49 18.80
C ILE A 168 6.85 -15.86 17.52
N PHE A 169 6.13 -14.89 16.93
CA PHE A 169 6.40 -14.43 15.57
C PHE A 169 7.02 -13.02 15.51
N TYR A 170 6.69 -12.12 16.43
CA TYR A 170 6.99 -10.69 16.29
C TYR A 170 8.01 -10.14 17.29
N ASN A 171 8.74 -11.02 17.98
CA ASN A 171 9.87 -10.69 18.87
C ASN A 171 9.62 -9.53 19.85
N SER A 172 8.48 -9.54 20.55
CA SER A 172 8.20 -8.71 21.74
C SER A 172 8.23 -7.17 21.58
N ASP A 173 8.60 -6.61 20.43
CA ASP A 173 8.73 -5.15 20.21
C ASP A 173 7.38 -4.38 20.21
N SER A 174 6.27 -5.12 20.34
CA SER A 174 4.95 -4.78 20.94
C SER A 174 3.74 -5.15 20.06
N MET A 175 2.69 -5.62 20.74
CA MET A 175 1.29 -5.81 20.31
C MET A 175 0.41 -5.65 21.57
N MET A 176 0.65 -4.57 22.33
CA MET A 176 -0.05 -4.11 23.54
C MET A 176 0.19 -2.59 23.56
N PHE A 177 -0.73 -1.65 23.80
CA PHE A 177 -2.00 -1.61 24.54
C PHE A 177 -2.77 -0.33 24.13
N TRP A 178 -4.10 -0.36 24.05
CA TRP A 178 -4.91 0.87 24.01
C TRP A 178 -4.74 1.64 25.32
N GLY A 179 -4.18 2.86 25.26
CA GLY A 179 -4.45 3.88 26.29
C GLY A 179 -3.27 4.61 26.91
N LEU A 180 -2.01 4.17 26.76
CA LEU A 180 -0.85 4.91 27.27
C LEU A 180 0.40 4.49 26.51
N MET A 181 0.89 5.34 25.60
CA MET A 181 2.30 5.50 25.21
C MET A 181 2.39 6.59 24.13
N ARG A 182 2.25 7.85 24.59
CA ARG A 182 2.95 8.97 23.96
C ARG A 182 4.40 8.88 24.45
N HIS A 183 5.35 9.01 23.53
CA HIS A 183 6.78 9.14 23.77
C HIS A 183 7.51 7.89 24.26
N SER A 184 8.23 7.22 23.35
CA SER A 184 9.70 7.23 23.32
C SER A 184 10.21 6.03 22.52
N ASN A 185 10.60 6.27 21.26
CA ASN A 185 11.75 5.61 20.67
C ASN A 185 12.20 6.42 19.45
N THR A 186 13.22 7.22 19.70
CA THR A 186 13.89 8.15 18.80
C THR A 186 14.90 7.38 17.97
N ASN A 187 14.47 6.88 16.81
CA ASN A 187 15.24 6.75 15.56
C ASN A 187 14.40 6.15 14.40
N THR A 188 13.08 6.15 14.54
CA THR A 188 12.12 5.62 13.59
C THR A 188 11.71 6.69 12.58
N PHE A 189 11.60 6.28 11.33
CA PHE A 189 11.00 7.02 10.23
C PHE A 189 9.81 7.86 10.70
N TYR A 190 9.95 9.19 10.58
CA TYR A 190 8.84 10.11 10.79
C TYR A 190 7.80 9.86 9.69
N PHE A 191 6.76 9.08 9.98
CA PHE A 191 5.44 9.54 9.57
C PHE A 191 5.21 10.81 10.38
N GLN A 192 5.48 11.95 9.75
CA GLN A 192 5.45 13.25 10.41
C GLN A 192 4.01 13.48 10.89
N SER A 193 3.77 13.18 12.17
CA SER A 193 2.61 13.67 12.90
C SER A 193 2.59 15.19 12.74
N THR A 194 1.40 15.73 12.51
CA THR A 194 1.09 17.04 11.95
C THR A 194 1.58 18.25 12.73
N ASP A 195 2.25 18.06 13.86
CA ASP A 195 2.67 19.16 14.73
C ASP A 195 3.92 19.88 14.21
N SER A 196 4.77 19.21 13.41
CA SER A 196 5.94 19.85 12.80
C SER A 196 5.62 20.68 11.55
N ALA A 197 4.44 20.51 10.94
CA ALA A 197 4.00 21.31 9.78
C ALA A 197 3.46 22.69 10.18
N LYS A 198 3.19 22.93 11.47
CA LYS A 198 2.73 24.24 11.97
C LYS A 198 3.87 25.20 12.32
N LEU A 199 5.12 24.75 12.32
CA LEU A 199 6.29 25.53 12.73
C LEU A 199 7.13 26.04 11.55
N MET A 200 6.68 25.83 10.31
CA MET A 200 7.32 26.37 9.09
C MET A 200 6.33 27.10 8.18
N ALA A 201 5.46 27.91 8.78
CA ALA A 201 4.75 29.02 8.13
C ALA A 201 5.04 30.31 8.90
#